data_AF-A0A3D2WHB7-F1
#
_entry.id   AF-A0A3D2WHB7-F1
#
_cell.length_a   1.000
_cell.length_b   1.000
_cell.length_c   1.000
_cell.angle_alpha   90.00
_cell.angle_beta   90.00
_cell.angle_gamma   90.00
#
_symmetry.space_group_name_H-M   'P 1'
#
loop_
_entity.id
_entity.type
_entity.pdbx_description
1 polymer ?
#
loop_
_entity_poly.entity_id
_entity_poly.type
_entity_poly.pdbx_seq_one_letter_code
_entity_poly.pdbx_strand_id
1 'polypeptide(L)'
;FHWAVADYLQRSARHISSAVDVEQAYAVGKHAVELALEGLSGVMPTIVRTSNAPYQWELGHVEISQVANVEKTMPLSFITEDGCGITDEARQYLRPLIMGEDYPEYENGLPKIARLKKVLVPQKLAPFKV
;
A
#
# COMPACT_ATOMS: atom_id res chain seq x y z
N PHE A 1 -20.90 22.16 -19.04
CA PHE A 1 -19.76 21.30 -18.72
C PHE A 1 -19.79 20.99 -17.23
N HIS A 2 -19.60 19.72 -16.86
CA HIS A 2 -19.51 19.28 -15.47
C HIS A 2 -18.16 18.59 -15.26
N TRP A 3 -17.49 18.89 -14.14
CA TRP A 3 -16.26 18.23 -13.71
C TRP A 3 -16.24 18.17 -12.18
N ALA A 4 -15.51 17.19 -11.65
CA ALA A 4 -15.35 16.98 -10.21
C ALA A 4 -13.90 16.53 -9.93
N VAL A 5 -13.43 16.78 -8.71
CA VAL A 5 -12.08 16.41 -8.25
C VAL A 5 -12.21 15.58 -6.98
N ALA A 6 -11.59 14.40 -6.96
CA ALA A 6 -11.68 13.48 -5.84
C ALA A 6 -10.88 13.93 -4.60
N ASP A 7 -9.72 14.58 -4.80
CA ASP A 7 -8.82 15.03 -3.73
C ASP A 7 -8.59 13.94 -2.66
N TYR A 8 -8.85 14.21 -1.38
CA TYR A 8 -8.64 13.26 -0.30
C TYR A 8 -9.50 12.00 -0.36
N LEU A 9 -10.61 12.02 -1.10
CA LEU A 9 -11.54 10.89 -1.18
C LEU A 9 -10.85 9.66 -1.77
N GLN A 10 -10.05 9.82 -2.83
CA GLN A 10 -9.41 8.69 -3.52
C GLN A 10 -8.38 7.95 -2.67
N ARG A 11 -7.82 8.58 -1.64
CA ARG A 11 -6.80 7.99 -0.74
C ARG A 11 -7.30 7.70 0.67
N SER A 12 -8.56 8.03 0.96
CA SER A 12 -9.19 7.80 2.27
C SER A 12 -10.46 6.96 2.16
N ALA A 13 -10.71 6.33 1.00
CA ALA A 13 -11.90 5.54 0.72
C ALA A 13 -11.87 4.14 1.35
N ARG A 14 -11.59 4.04 2.66
CA ARG A 14 -11.53 2.74 3.36
C ARG A 14 -12.83 1.94 3.27
N HIS A 15 -13.95 2.60 3.01
CA HIS A 15 -15.26 1.97 2.80
C HIS A 15 -15.34 1.10 1.53
N ILE A 16 -14.37 1.18 0.62
CA ILE A 16 -14.33 0.39 -0.62
C ILE A 16 -12.88 0.05 -1.02
N SER A 17 -12.07 -0.31 -0.02
CA SER A 17 -10.68 -0.71 -0.26
C SER A 17 -10.59 -2.09 -0.92
N SER A 18 -9.57 -2.26 -1.75
CA SER A 18 -9.15 -3.56 -2.27
C SER A 18 -8.78 -4.50 -1.13
N ALA A 19 -9.37 -5.70 -1.11
CA ALA A 19 -9.01 -6.72 -0.12
C ALA A 19 -7.54 -7.14 -0.25
N VAL A 20 -7.02 -7.24 -1.47
CA VAL A 20 -5.62 -7.55 -1.74
C VAL A 20 -4.68 -6.49 -1.14
N ASP A 21 -5.01 -5.22 -1.29
CA ASP A 21 -4.21 -4.11 -0.73
C ASP A 21 -4.23 -4.14 0.82
N VAL A 22 -5.39 -4.38 1.42
CA VAL A 22 -5.52 -4.48 2.89
C VAL A 22 -4.72 -5.67 3.44
N GLU A 23 -4.80 -6.84 2.79
CA GLU A 23 -4.07 -8.04 3.19
C GLU A 23 -2.55 -7.81 3.09
N GLN A 24 -2.09 -7.28 1.95
CA GLN A 24 -0.68 -6.97 1.73
C GLN A 24 -0.16 -5.94 2.72
N ALA A 25 -0.90 -4.85 2.95
CA ALA A 25 -0.52 -3.79 3.89
C ALA A 25 -0.37 -4.30 5.33
N TYR A 26 -1.24 -5.22 5.76
CA TYR A 26 -1.10 -5.87 7.06
C TYR A 26 0.11 -6.82 7.10
N ALA A 27 0.25 -7.65 6.06
CA ALA A 27 1.30 -8.64 5.97
C ALA A 27 2.70 -8.02 5.97
N VAL A 28 2.93 -6.93 5.24
CA VAL A 28 4.24 -6.23 5.24
C VAL A 28 4.58 -5.64 6.60
N GLY A 29 3.59 -5.12 7.33
CA GLY A 29 3.79 -4.60 8.69
C GLY A 29 4.15 -5.70 9.69
N LYS A 30 3.47 -6.85 9.61
CA LYS A 30 3.81 -8.05 10.39
C LYS A 30 5.21 -8.54 10.07
N HIS A 31 5.54 -8.65 8.78
CA HIS A 31 6.82 -9.17 8.32
C HIS A 31 7.99 -8.27 8.72
N ALA A 32 7.81 -6.93 8.72
CA ALA A 32 8.82 -6.01 9.22
C ALA A 32 9.24 -6.33 10.67
N VAL A 33 8.28 -6.69 11.53
CA VAL A 33 8.56 -7.08 12.92
C VAL A 33 9.27 -8.43 12.96
N GLU A 34 8.85 -9.40 12.16
CA GLU A 34 9.49 -10.72 12.06
C GLU A 34 10.97 -10.59 11.63
N LEU A 35 11.26 -9.82 10.58
CA LEU A 35 12.63 -9.57 10.12
C LEU A 35 13.49 -8.91 11.21
N ALA A 36 12.93 -7.95 11.96
CA ALA A 36 13.63 -7.32 13.07
C ALA A 36 13.92 -8.31 14.22
N LEU A 37 12.99 -9.23 14.51
CA LEU A 37 13.18 -10.28 15.51
C LEU A 37 14.21 -11.33 15.08
N GLU A 38 14.34 -11.58 13.77
CA GLU A 38 15.38 -12.41 13.18
C GLU A 38 16.77 -11.73 13.19
N GLY A 39 16.85 -10.48 13.66
CA GLY A 39 18.09 -9.71 13.78
C GLY A 39 18.50 -8.98 12.50
N LEU A 40 17.63 -8.95 11.48
CA LEU A 40 17.87 -8.18 10.27
C LEU A 40 17.66 -6.69 10.55
N SER A 41 18.52 -5.87 9.96
CA SER A 41 18.49 -4.42 10.06
C SER A 41 18.84 -3.81 8.72
N GLY A 42 18.38 -2.58 8.46
CA GLY A 42 18.63 -1.92 7.19
C GLY A 42 17.87 -2.51 6.00
N VAL A 43 16.82 -3.31 6.24
CA VAL A 43 16.01 -3.96 5.21
C VAL A 43 14.58 -3.40 5.16
N MET A 44 13.94 -3.53 3.99
CA MET A 44 12.55 -3.20 3.74
C MET A 44 11.80 -4.46 3.26
N PRO A 45 10.65 -4.82 3.85
CA PRO A 45 9.77 -5.87 3.32
C PRO A 45 9.32 -5.54 1.89
N THR A 46 9.19 -6.57 1.06
CA THR A 46 8.72 -6.45 -0.33
C THR A 46 7.56 -7.40 -0.59
N ILE A 47 6.71 -7.02 -1.54
CA ILE A 47 5.66 -7.90 -2.08
C ILE A 47 6.16 -8.41 -3.42
N VAL A 48 6.40 -9.70 -3.51
CA VAL A 48 6.91 -10.37 -4.72
C VAL A 48 5.76 -11.09 -5.40
N ARG A 49 5.42 -10.65 -6.62
CA ARG A 49 4.42 -11.35 -7.44
C ARG A 49 5.03 -12.65 -7.98
N THR A 50 4.48 -13.80 -7.61
CA THR A 50 4.97 -15.13 -8.02
C THR A 50 4.17 -15.72 -9.18
N SER A 51 2.90 -15.32 -9.34
CA SER A 51 2.05 -15.74 -10.46
C SER A 51 1.04 -14.66 -10.84
N ASN A 52 0.66 -14.63 -12.12
CA ASN A 52 -0.36 -13.72 -12.66
C ASN A 52 -1.75 -14.38 -12.79
N ALA A 53 -1.82 -15.69 -13.04
CA ALA A 53 -3.07 -16.42 -13.27
C ALA A 53 -2.96 -17.88 -12.78
N PRO A 54 -3.41 -18.19 -11.55
CA PRO A 54 -4.00 -17.29 -10.57
C PRO A 54 -2.99 -16.26 -10.04
N TYR A 55 -3.47 -15.09 -9.61
CA TYR A 55 -2.61 -14.09 -8.98
C TYR A 55 -2.12 -14.61 -7.63
N GLN A 56 -0.80 -14.63 -7.43
CA GLN A 56 -0.15 -15.03 -6.20
C GLN A 56 0.99 -14.07 -5.88
N TRP A 57 1.22 -13.89 -4.60
CA TRP A 57 2.29 -13.06 -4.08
C TRP A 57 2.84 -13.67 -2.81
N GLU A 58 4.10 -13.35 -2.52
CA GLU A 58 4.78 -13.71 -1.29
C GLU A 58 5.53 -12.50 -0.73
N LEU A 59 5.98 -12.63 0.51
CA LEU A 59 6.80 -11.62 1.17
C LEU A 59 8.28 -11.92 0.96
N GLY A 60 9.03 -10.88 0.61
CA GLY A 60 10.48 -10.89 0.63
C GLY A 60 11.01 -9.70 1.41
N HIS A 61 12.31 -9.46 1.29
CA HIS A 61 12.94 -8.24 1.78
C HIS A 61 14.06 -7.80 0.85
N VAL A 62 14.45 -6.54 0.97
CA VAL A 62 15.56 -5.95 0.22
C VAL A 62 16.33 -4.98 1.11
N GLU A 63 17.63 -4.87 0.91
CA GLU A 63 18.46 -3.85 1.55
C GLU A 63 17.99 -2.44 1.17
N ILE A 64 17.86 -1.55 2.15
CA ILE A 64 17.44 -0.16 1.94
C ILE A 64 18.40 0.55 0.97
N SER A 65 19.69 0.20 1.00
CA SER A 65 20.70 0.75 0.09
C SER A 65 20.43 0.44 -1.38
N GLN A 66 19.69 -0.62 -1.69
CA GLN A 66 19.34 -0.99 -3.07
C GLN A 66 18.08 -0.28 -3.58
N VAL A 67 17.25 0.25 -2.67
CA VAL A 67 16.00 0.96 -3.03
C VAL A 67 16.11 2.48 -2.87
N ALA A 68 17.10 2.96 -2.12
CA ALA A 68 17.36 4.39 -2.00
C ALA A 68 17.61 5.00 -3.38
N ASN A 69 16.85 6.05 -3.72
CA ASN A 69 16.91 6.77 -5.01
C ASN A 69 16.52 5.95 -6.25
N VAL A 70 15.86 4.80 -6.07
CA VAL A 70 15.28 4.02 -7.17
C VAL A 70 13.77 4.19 -7.17
N GLU A 71 13.19 4.39 -8.36
CA GLU A 71 11.76 4.57 -8.54
C GLU A 71 11.18 3.51 -9.46
N LYS A 72 9.93 3.12 -9.20
CA LYS A 72 9.15 2.30 -10.13
C LYS A 72 8.39 3.23 -11.08
N THR A 73 8.95 3.45 -12.26
CA THR A 73 8.29 4.25 -13.30
C THR A 73 7.13 3.47 -13.95
N MET A 74 6.14 4.20 -14.48
CA MET A 74 5.08 3.61 -15.30
C MET A 74 5.69 3.16 -16.63
N PRO A 75 5.63 1.85 -16.97
CA PRO A 75 6.15 1.37 -18.26
C PRO A 75 5.43 2.04 -19.43
N LEU A 76 6.16 2.42 -20.48
CA LEU A 76 5.54 2.97 -21.69
C LEU A 76 4.61 1.95 -22.36
N SER A 77 4.91 0.65 -22.23
CA SER A 77 4.04 -0.42 -22.74
C SER A 77 2.69 -0.50 -22.03
N PHE A 78 2.52 0.17 -20.89
CA PHE A 78 1.22 0.24 -20.21
C PHE A 78 0.28 1.28 -20.82
N ILE A 79 0.78 2.16 -21.69
CA ILE A 79 0.04 3.27 -22.28
C ILE A 79 -0.25 2.94 -23.75
N THR A 80 -1.48 3.19 -24.21
CA THR A 80 -1.85 3.00 -25.62
C THR A 80 -1.07 3.93 -26.54
N GLU A 81 -0.95 3.58 -27.83
CA GLU A 81 -0.20 4.38 -28.82
C GLU A 81 -0.69 5.84 -28.93
N ASP A 82 -1.98 6.08 -28.70
CA ASP A 82 -2.59 7.42 -28.69
C ASP A 82 -2.39 8.20 -27.38
N GLY A 83 -1.76 7.58 -26.37
CA GLY A 83 -1.47 8.19 -25.08
C GLY A 83 -2.67 8.38 -24.15
N CYS A 84 -3.87 7.93 -24.53
CA CYS A 84 -5.13 8.26 -23.86
C CYS A 84 -5.78 7.08 -23.12
N GLY A 85 -5.11 5.92 -23.06
CA GLY A 85 -5.63 4.72 -22.41
C GLY A 85 -4.54 3.81 -21.87
N ILE A 86 -4.97 2.68 -21.30
CA ILE A 86 -4.09 1.63 -20.81
C ILE A 86 -4.16 0.38 -21.69
N THR A 87 -3.03 -0.31 -21.83
CA THR A 87 -2.92 -1.56 -22.60
C THR A 87 -3.40 -2.77 -21.81
N ASP A 88 -3.49 -3.93 -22.48
CA ASP A 88 -3.81 -5.19 -21.79
C ASP A 88 -2.72 -5.65 -20.83
N GLU A 89 -1.46 -5.32 -21.10
CA GLU A 89 -0.35 -5.55 -20.17
C GLU A 89 -0.57 -4.77 -18.85
N ALA A 90 -0.96 -3.50 -18.95
CA ALA A 90 -1.32 -2.69 -17.79
C ALA A 90 -2.50 -3.28 -17.03
N ARG A 91 -3.53 -3.75 -17.74
CA ARG A 91 -4.69 -4.41 -17.13
C ARG A 91 -4.29 -5.69 -16.39
N GLN A 92 -3.43 -6.51 -16.98
CA GLN A 92 -2.91 -7.73 -16.33
C GLN A 92 -2.10 -7.40 -15.08
N TYR A 93 -1.36 -6.28 -15.08
CA TYR A 93 -0.63 -5.82 -13.92
C TYR A 93 -1.55 -5.25 -12.82
N LEU A 94 -2.44 -4.32 -13.16
CA LEU A 94 -3.22 -3.53 -12.20
C LEU A 94 -4.45 -4.26 -11.67
N ARG A 95 -5.14 -5.04 -12.51
CA ARG A 95 -6.42 -5.67 -12.14
C ARG A 95 -6.32 -6.55 -10.89
N PRO A 96 -5.30 -7.41 -10.71
CA PRO A 96 -5.19 -8.21 -9.50
C PRO A 96 -5.04 -7.38 -8.21
N LEU A 97 -4.48 -6.18 -8.29
CA LEU A 97 -4.21 -5.32 -7.13
C LEU A 97 -5.48 -4.69 -6.55
N ILE A 98 -6.58 -4.67 -7.32
CA ILE A 98 -7.88 -4.14 -6.90
C ILE A 98 -8.92 -5.25 -6.64
N MET A 99 -8.50 -6.52 -6.63
CA MET A 99 -9.43 -7.63 -6.48
C MET A 99 -9.92 -7.78 -5.04
N GLY A 100 -11.20 -8.09 -4.92
CA GLY A 100 -11.88 -8.36 -3.66
C GLY A 100 -12.21 -7.10 -2.87
N GLU A 101 -13.22 -7.21 -2.03
CA GLU A 101 -13.76 -6.12 -1.22
C GLU A 101 -13.53 -6.41 0.26
N ASP A 102 -12.98 -5.44 0.98
CA ASP A 102 -12.87 -5.48 2.44
C ASP A 102 -13.70 -4.31 3.02
N TYR A 103 -14.94 -4.58 3.41
CA TYR A 103 -15.81 -3.57 4.00
C TYR A 103 -15.57 -3.46 5.51
N PRO A 104 -15.40 -2.25 6.07
CA PRO A 104 -15.30 -2.07 7.51
C PRO A 104 -16.64 -2.40 8.20
N GLU A 105 -16.61 -2.63 9.51
CA GLU A 105 -17.84 -2.63 10.31
C GLU A 105 -18.55 -1.28 10.23
N TYR A 106 -19.88 -1.28 10.28
CA TYR A 106 -20.70 -0.07 10.30
C TYR A 106 -21.46 0.05 11.62
N GLU A 107 -21.59 1.28 12.11
CA GLU A 107 -22.36 1.64 13.29
C GLU A 107 -23.19 2.89 12.98
N ASN A 108 -24.51 2.84 13.18
CA ASN A 108 -25.45 3.93 12.86
C ASN A 108 -25.33 4.47 11.43
N GLY A 109 -25.07 3.58 10.45
CA GLY A 109 -24.98 3.93 9.03
C GLY A 109 -23.63 4.51 8.58
N LEU A 110 -22.61 4.55 9.46
CA LEU A 110 -21.27 5.05 9.14
C LEU A 110 -20.19 3.99 9.41
N PRO A 111 -19.07 3.99 8.68
CA PRO A 111 -17.92 3.14 9.00
C PRO A 111 -17.42 3.38 10.42
N LYS A 112 -17.25 2.31 11.20
CA LYS A 112 -16.73 2.33 12.55
C LYS A 112 -15.20 2.44 12.53
N ILE A 113 -14.70 3.67 12.64
CA ILE A 113 -13.26 3.96 12.60
C ILE A 113 -12.66 3.99 14.00
N ALA A 114 -11.51 3.34 14.17
CA ALA A 114 -10.77 3.33 15.43
C ALA A 114 -10.27 4.75 15.82
N ARG A 115 -10.49 5.13 17.08
CA ARG A 115 -9.89 6.33 17.70
C ARG A 115 -8.85 5.91 18.73
N LEU A 116 -7.59 6.17 18.42
CA LEU A 116 -6.47 5.88 19.33
C LEU A 116 -6.47 6.88 20.50
N LYS A 117 -6.14 6.41 21.71
CA LYS A 117 -6.02 7.25 22.91
C LYS A 117 -4.87 8.28 22.83
N LYS A 118 -3.89 8.03 21.96
CA LYS A 118 -2.71 8.88 21.73
C LYS A 118 -2.01 9.32 23.04
N VAL A 119 -1.90 8.40 24.01
CA VAL A 119 -1.22 8.65 25.28
C VAL A 119 0.28 8.84 25.01
N LEU A 120 0.80 10.02 25.32
CA LEU A 120 2.20 10.37 25.08
C LEU A 120 3.11 9.81 26.18
N VAL A 121 4.33 9.45 25.80
CA VAL A 121 5.37 9.04 26.75
C VAL A 121 6.06 10.26 27.37
N PRO A 122 6.53 10.18 28.64
CA PRO A 122 7.29 11.27 29.26
C PRO A 122 8.55 11.61 28.45
N GLN A 123 8.81 12.91 28.28
CA GLN A 123 10.01 13.40 27.61
C GLN A 123 11.26 13.09 28.43
N LYS A 124 12.30 12.54 27.78
CA LYS A 124 13.58 12.19 28.42
C LYS A 124 14.77 13.06 27.99
N LEU A 125 14.66 13.76 26.86
CA LEU A 125 15.73 14.57 26.27
C LEU A 125 15.34 16.05 26.26
N ALA A 126 16.33 16.95 26.17
CA ALA A 126 16.06 18.37 26.00
C ALA A 126 15.31 18.65 24.68
N PRO A 127 14.55 19.75 24.57
CA PRO A 127 13.94 20.16 23.30
C PRO A 127 14.98 20.28 22.19
N PHE A 128 14.72 19.66 21.04
CA PHE A 128 15.54 19.82 19.84
C PHE A 128 15.32 21.21 19.26
N LYS A 129 16.40 21.99 19.07
CA LYS A 129 16.37 23.28 18.39
C LYS A 129 16.91 23.08 16.98
N VAL A 130 16.08 23.40 15.98
CA VAL A 130 16.46 23.46 14.56
C VAL A 130 17.23 24.75 14.31
#